data_AF-A0A453P2A5-F1
#
_entry.id   AF-A0A453P2A5-F1
#
_cell.length_a   1.000
_cell.length_b   1.000
_cell.length_c   1.000
_cell.angle_alpha   90.00
_cell.angle_beta   90.00
_cell.angle_gamma   90.00
#
_symmetry.space_group_name_H-M   'P 1'
#
loop_
_entity.id
_entity.type
_entity.pdbx_description
1 polymer ?
#
loop_
_entity_poly.entity_id
_entity_poly.type
_entity_poly.pdbx_seq_one_letter_code
_entity_poly.pdbx_strand_id
1 'polypeptide(L)' 'DVTNVGDEGGFAPNIQENKDGLELLKTAIEKAGYTGKVVIGMDVAASEFYNDKDKTYDLNFKEE' A
#
# COMPACT_ATOMS: atom_id res chain seq x y z
N ASP A 1 -3.34 -13.97 12.60
CA ASP A 1 -2.34 -13.14 13.28
C ASP A 1 -1.87 -12.08 12.31
N VAL A 2 -2.11 -10.79 12.60
CA VAL A 2 -1.91 -9.67 11.64
C VAL A 2 -0.49 -9.08 11.69
N THR A 3 0.40 -9.70 12.47
CA THR A 3 1.78 -9.28 12.69
C THR A 3 2.80 -10.07 11.88
N ASN A 4 2.34 -10.99 11.03
CA ASN A 4 3.22 -11.70 10.11
C ASN A 4 3.85 -10.71 9.13
N VAL A 5 5.09 -10.97 8.78
CA VAL A 5 5.88 -10.13 7.87
C VAL A 5 5.96 -10.79 6.49
N GLY A 6 5.89 -9.97 5.45
CA GLY A 6 6.18 -10.39 4.07
C GLY A 6 7.69 -10.52 3.82
N ASP A 7 8.05 -10.77 2.56
CA ASP A 7 9.43 -11.03 2.16
C ASP A 7 10.39 -9.87 2.47
N GLU A 8 9.89 -8.62 2.42
CA GLU A 8 10.65 -7.41 2.74
C GLU A 8 10.48 -6.94 4.19
N GLY A 9 9.90 -7.78 5.07
CA GLY A 9 9.74 -7.45 6.49
C GLY A 9 8.57 -6.50 6.81
N GLY A 10 7.83 -6.05 5.80
CA GLY A 10 6.62 -5.24 5.96
C GLY A 10 5.41 -6.04 6.42
N PHE A 11 4.45 -5.36 7.06
CA PHE A 11 3.14 -5.96 7.36
C PHE A 11 2.29 -6.07 6.10
N ALA A 12 1.47 -7.13 6.02
CA ALA A 12 0.46 -7.31 4.97
C ALA A 12 -0.95 -7.34 5.59
N PRO A 13 -1.44 -6.21 6.12
CA PRO A 13 -2.81 -6.14 6.65
C PRO A 13 -3.82 -6.29 5.51
N ASN A 14 -4.99 -6.83 5.85
CA ASN A 14 -6.10 -6.88 4.91
C ASN A 14 -6.66 -5.47 4.68
N ILE A 15 -6.22 -4.82 3.60
CA ILE A 15 -6.64 -3.49 3.18
C ILE A 15 -7.62 -3.65 2.02
N GLN A 16 -8.80 -3.03 2.13
CA GLN A 16 -9.83 -3.09 1.08
C GLN A 16 -9.66 -1.95 0.07
N GLU A 17 -9.35 -0.74 0.53
CA GLU A 17 -9.08 0.39 -0.37
C GLU A 17 -7.62 0.85 -0.28
N ASN A 18 -7.02 1.17 -1.43
CA ASN A 18 -5.64 1.66 -1.52
C ASN A 18 -5.36 2.85 -0.57
N LYS A 19 -6.37 3.66 -0.26
CA LYS A 19 -6.25 4.81 0.65
C LYS A 19 -6.06 4.41 2.11
N ASP A 20 -6.60 3.28 2.55
CA ASP A 20 -6.56 2.88 3.97
C ASP A 20 -5.13 2.62 4.42
N GLY A 21 -4.29 2.05 3.56
CA GLY A 21 -2.87 1.86 3.83
C GLY A 21 -2.13 3.18 4.08
N LEU A 22 -2.44 4.22 3.29
CA LEU A 22 -1.84 5.54 3.46
C LEU A 22 -2.30 6.23 4.74
N GLU A 23 -3.58 6.11 5.10
CA GLU A 23 -4.10 6.69 6.36
C GLU A 23 -3.54 5.96 7.58
N LEU A 24 -3.33 4.64 7.50
CA LEU A 24 -2.65 3.86 8.55
C LEU A 24 -1.21 4.35 8.77
N LEU A 25 -0.45 4.56 7.68
CA LEU A 25 0.92 5.09 7.75
C LEU A 25 0.96 6.50 8.33
N LYS A 26 0.08 7.40 7.90
CA LYS A 26 -0.04 8.76 8.47
C LYS A 26 -0.31 8.72 9.97
N THR A 27 -1.27 7.88 10.40
CA THR A 27 -1.61 7.71 11.81
C THR A 27 -0.44 7.18 12.62
N ALA A 28 0.34 6.24 12.06
CA ALA A 28 1.52 5.69 12.73
C ALA A 28 2.63 6.75 12.89
N ILE A 29 2.91 7.54 11.84
CA ILE A 29 3.88 8.65 11.88
C ILE A 29 3.49 9.69 12.93
N GLU A 30 2.20 10.05 13.01
CA GLU A 30 1.67 10.98 14.00
C GLU A 30 1.84 10.44 15.43
N LYS A 31 1.41 9.20 15.67
CA LYS A 31 1.54 8.55 17.00
C LYS A 31 2.99 8.43 17.45
N ALA A 32 3.93 8.28 16.53
CA ALA A 32 5.35 8.23 16.82
C ALA A 32 6.00 9.63 17.01
N GLY A 33 5.26 10.72 16.76
CA GLY A 33 5.75 12.10 16.95
C GLY A 33 6.63 12.62 15.81
N TYR A 34 6.54 12.04 14.62
CA TYR A 34 7.39 12.35 13.47
C TYR A 34 6.65 13.09 12.33
N THR A 35 5.49 13.67 12.60
CA THR A 35 4.75 14.48 11.61
C THR A 35 5.66 15.54 10.98
N GLY A 36 5.70 15.58 9.64
CA GLY A 36 6.53 16.50 8.88
C GLY A 36 8.03 16.17 8.85
N LYS A 37 8.47 15.12 9.55
CA LYS A 37 9.86 14.63 9.56
C LYS A 37 10.03 13.34 8.74
N VAL A 38 8.98 12.53 8.67
CA VAL A 38 8.90 11.32 7.84
C VAL A 38 7.94 11.55 6.68
N VAL A 39 8.35 11.14 5.49
CA VAL A 39 7.55 11.21 4.25
C VAL A 39 7.30 9.80 3.72
N ILE A 40 6.18 9.61 3.01
CA ILE A 40 5.79 8.31 2.45
C ILE A 40 6.34 8.20 1.03
N GLY A 41 7.01 7.07 0.74
CA GLY A 41 7.34 6.62 -0.61
C GLY A 41 6.47 5.44 -1.00
N MET A 42 6.22 5.26 -2.30
CA MET A 42 5.39 4.18 -2.83
C MET A 42 6.03 3.61 -4.08
N ASP A 43 6.24 2.28 -4.09
CA ASP A 43 6.42 1.53 -5.32
C ASP A 43 5.07 0.95 -5.72
N VAL A 44 4.52 1.44 -6.83
CA VAL A 44 3.21 1.02 -7.32
C VAL A 44 3.31 -0.32 -8.06
N ALA A 45 4.50 -0.68 -8.57
CA ALA A 45 4.67 -1.83 -9.46
C ALA A 45 3.60 -1.89 -10.57
N ALA A 46 3.28 -0.75 -11.18
CA ALA A 46 2.11 -0.59 -12.07
C ALA A 46 2.10 -1.52 -13.29
N SER A 47 3.27 -2.02 -13.70
CA SER A 47 3.41 -3.03 -14.75
C SER A 47 2.69 -4.34 -14.43
N GLU A 48 2.54 -4.70 -13.16
CA GLU A 48 1.90 -5.95 -12.72
C GLU A 48 0.39 -6.00 -13.00
N PHE A 49 -0.24 -4.83 -13.17
CA PHE A 49 -1.68 -4.71 -13.41
C PHE A 49 -2.00 -3.79 -14.59
N TYR A 50 -1.04 -3.62 -15.50
CA TYR A 50 -1.27 -2.93 -16.76
C TYR A 50 -1.94 -3.86 -17.77
N ASN A 51 -3.05 -3.41 -18.37
CA ASN A 51 -3.74 -4.13 -19.42
C ASN A 51 -3.29 -3.63 -20.80
N ASP A 52 -2.56 -4.50 -21.50
CA ASP A 52 -2.00 -4.19 -22.81
C ASP A 52 -3.04 -4.01 -23.93
N LYS A 53 -4.25 -4.55 -23.77
CA LYS A 53 -5.29 -4.52 -24.80
C LYS A 53 -5.99 -3.17 -24.85
N ASP A 54 -6.38 -2.66 -23.68
CA ASP A 54 -7.10 -1.38 -23.56
C ASP A 54 -6.18 -0.21 -23.17
N LYS A 55 -4.90 -0.51 -22.87
CA LYS A 55 -3.87 0.46 -22.45
C LYS A 55 -4.24 1.18 -21.15
N THR A 56 -4.97 0.49 -20.26
CA THR A 56 -5.37 0.99 -18.93
C THR A 56 -4.78 0.14 -17.79
N TYR A 57 -5.04 0.53 -16.54
CA TYR A 57 -4.56 -0.18 -15.34
C TYR A 57 -5.76 -0.74 -14.58
N ASP A 58 -5.72 -2.02 -14.24
CA ASP A 58 -6.74 -2.66 -13.41
C ASP A 58 -6.38 -2.49 -11.93
N LEU A 59 -7.02 -1.52 -11.26
CA LEU A 59 -6.79 -1.27 -9.84
C LEU A 59 -7.39 -2.34 -8.93
N ASN A 60 -8.22 -3.24 -9.47
CA ASN A 60 -8.91 -4.30 -8.73
C ASN A 60 -8.42 -5.70 -9.14
N PHE A 61 -7.23 -5.81 -9.77
CA PHE A 61 -6.71 -7.09 -10.31
C PHE A 61 -6.55 -8.23 -9.28
N LYS A 62 -6.64 -7.93 -7.98
CA LYS A 62 -6.56 -8.91 -6.88
C LYS A 62 -7.92 -9.26 -6.27
N GLU A 63 -8.99 -8.56 -6.66
CA GLU A 63 -10.35 -8.89 -6.26
C GLU A 63 -10.90 -9.92 -7.27
N GLU A 64 -10.95 -11.20 -6.88
CA GLU A 64 -11.75 -12.22 -7.58
C GLU A 64 -13.22 -12.14 -7.20
#